data_AF-A0A9J2Q2M6-F1
#
_entry.id   AF-A0A9J2Q2M6-F1
#
_cell.length_a   1.000
_cell.length_b   1.000
_cell.length_c   1.000
_cell.angle_alpha   90.00
_cell.angle_beta   90.00
_cell.angle_gamma   90.00
#
_symmetry.space_group_name_H-M   'P 1'
#
loop_
_entity.id
_entity.type
_entity.pdbx_description
1 polymer ?
#
loop_
_entity_poly.entity_id
_entity_poly.type
_entity_poly.pdbx_seq_one_letter_code
_entity_poly.pdbx_strand_id
1 'polypeptide(L)'
;MDELKQQYYELNFDKLRDMWYTGMMRGVLKAKAKNLCESLPRNECILYSLCASDAQSLVELAKCVVTLLDERDRQIAMNEEYRRQLQTGMYSMKYLTGTL
;
A
#
# COMPACT_ATOMS: atom_id res chain seq x y z
N MET A 1 -32.10 -40.76 26.30
CA MET A 1 -30.89 -40.63 25.46
C MET A 1 -30.82 -39.20 24.94
N ASP A 2 -30.50 -38.25 25.82
CA ASP A 2 -30.33 -36.82 25.51
C ASP A 2 -28.85 -36.42 25.69
N GLU A 3 -27.95 -37.27 25.20
CA GLU A 3 -26.51 -37.01 25.19
C GLU A 3 -26.02 -36.49 23.83
N LEU A 4 -26.94 -36.02 22.97
CA LEU A 4 -26.58 -35.32 21.74
C LEU A 4 -26.18 -33.87 22.05
N LYS A 5 -24.99 -33.77 22.63
CA LYS A 5 -24.01 -32.72 22.35
C LYS A 5 -24.58 -31.30 22.40
N GLN A 6 -24.99 -30.92 23.61
CA GLN A 6 -24.69 -29.60 24.14
C GLN A 6 -23.14 -29.42 24.25
N GLN A 7 -22.41 -29.60 23.14
CA GLN A 7 -21.10 -29.00 22.99
C GLN A 7 -21.38 -27.52 22.76
N TYR A 8 -21.64 -26.83 23.86
CA TYR A 8 -21.63 -25.38 23.91
C TYR A 8 -20.38 -24.92 23.18
N TYR A 9 -20.59 -24.05 22.21
CA TYR A 9 -19.58 -23.19 21.63
C TYR A 9 -18.92 -22.43 22.77
N GLU A 10 -17.88 -23.00 23.39
CA GLU A 10 -16.95 -22.23 24.22
C GLU A 10 -16.21 -21.29 23.26
N LEU A 11 -16.80 -20.11 23.09
CA LEU A 11 -16.20 -19.03 22.33
C LEU A 11 -14.88 -18.68 23.02
N ASN A 12 -13.77 -19.07 22.41
CA ASN A 12 -12.46 -18.68 22.90
C ASN A 12 -12.25 -17.19 22.56
N PHE A 13 -12.50 -16.32 23.53
CA PHE A 13 -12.38 -14.87 23.37
C PHE A 13 -10.97 -14.42 22.97
N ASP A 14 -9.92 -15.16 23.34
CA ASP A 14 -8.54 -14.87 22.92
C ASP A 14 -8.37 -15.09 21.41
N LYS A 15 -8.82 -16.24 20.90
CA LYS A 15 -8.82 -16.51 19.45
C LYS A 15 -9.70 -15.53 18.69
N LEU A 16 -10.82 -15.12 19.28
CA LEU A 16 -11.71 -14.12 18.67
C LEU A 16 -11.01 -12.76 18.55
N ARG A 17 -10.29 -12.34 19.59
CA ARG A 17 -9.50 -11.12 19.62
C ARG A 17 -8.38 -11.15 18.58
N ASP A 18 -7.66 -12.26 18.48
CA ASP A 18 -6.58 -12.43 17.50
C ASP A 18 -7.11 -12.41 16.06
N MET A 19 -8.26 -13.05 15.83
CA MET A 19 -8.95 -13.03 14.55
C MET A 19 -9.41 -11.61 14.19
N TRP A 20 -9.97 -10.88 15.15
CA TRP A 20 -10.41 -9.49 14.96
C TRP A 20 -9.24 -8.55 14.66
N TYR A 21 -8.16 -8.64 15.43
CA TYR A 21 -6.93 -7.88 15.18
C TYR A 21 -6.38 -8.17 13.78
N THR A 22 -6.33 -9.45 13.40
CA THR A 22 -5.85 -9.86 12.08
C THR A 22 -6.75 -9.31 10.96
N GLY A 23 -8.07 -9.40 11.12
CA GLY A 23 -9.03 -8.85 10.17
C GLY A 23 -8.90 -7.33 10.02
N MET A 24 -8.79 -6.61 11.14
CA MET A 24 -8.58 -5.16 11.12
C MET A 24 -7.28 -4.78 10.44
N MET A 25 -6.15 -5.39 10.80
CA MET A 25 -4.85 -5.08 10.21
C MET A 25 -4.84 -5.37 8.71
N ARG A 26 -5.45 -6.47 8.26
CA ARG A 26 -5.65 -6.74 6.83
C ARG A 26 -6.48 -5.64 6.15
N GLY A 27 -7.55 -5.19 6.80
CA GLY A 27 -8.40 -4.10 6.32
C GLY A 27 -7.63 -2.79 6.15
N VAL A 28 -6.86 -2.39 7.16
CA VAL A 28 -6.04 -1.16 7.14
C VAL A 28 -5.01 -1.21 6.02
N LEU A 29 -4.29 -2.34 5.88
CA LEU A 29 -3.30 -2.52 4.81
C LEU A 29 -3.93 -2.43 3.42
N LYS A 30 -5.05 -3.11 3.20
CA LYS A 30 -5.77 -3.07 1.91
C LYS A 30 -6.34 -1.69 1.59
N ALA A 31 -6.86 -0.99 2.60
CA ALA A 31 -7.35 0.38 2.43
C ALA A 31 -6.22 1.34 2.06
N LYS A 32 -5.06 1.23 2.72
CA LYS A 32 -3.89 2.03 2.39
C LYS A 32 -3.41 1.77 0.96
N ALA A 33 -3.33 0.50 0.55
CA ALA A 33 -2.94 0.13 -0.80
C ALA A 33 -3.92 0.68 -1.86
N LYS A 34 -5.23 0.61 -1.58
CA LYS A 34 -6.25 1.20 -2.47
C LYS A 34 -6.02 2.70 -2.68
N ASN A 35 -5.74 3.45 -1.61
CA ASN A 35 -5.46 4.87 -1.70
C ASN A 35 -4.15 5.18 -2.46
N LEU A 36 -3.10 4.37 -2.27
CA LEU A 36 -1.87 4.50 -3.07
C LEU A 36 -2.16 4.26 -4.56
N CYS A 37 -3.01 3.29 -4.87
CA CYS A 37 -3.41 2.98 -6.23
C CYS A 37 -4.20 4.06 -6.97
N GLU A 38 -4.70 5.07 -6.27
CA GLU A 38 -5.33 6.24 -6.90
C GLU A 38 -4.30 7.21 -7.50
N SER A 39 -3.06 7.19 -7.00
CA SER A 39 -1.99 8.10 -7.42
C SER A 39 -0.82 7.41 -8.14
N LEU A 40 -0.74 6.08 -8.07
CA LEU A 40 0.33 5.30 -8.69
C LEU A 40 -0.04 4.75 -10.08
N PRO A 41 0.97 4.41 -10.90
CA PRO A 41 0.76 3.71 -12.16
C PRO A 41 -0.05 2.41 -12.01
N ARG A 42 -0.93 2.14 -12.99
CA ARG A 42 -1.86 1.01 -12.94
C ARG A 42 -1.16 -0.36 -12.86
N ASN A 43 0.02 -0.50 -13.45
CA ASN A 43 0.82 -1.73 -13.41
C ASN A 43 1.18 -2.10 -11.96
N GLU A 44 1.53 -1.13 -11.13
CA GLU A 44 1.92 -1.35 -9.73
C GLU A 44 0.75 -1.86 -8.90
N CYS A 45 -0.46 -1.37 -9.21
CA CYS A 45 -1.69 -1.85 -8.61
C CYS A 45 -2.06 -3.27 -8.98
N ILE A 46 -1.73 -3.69 -10.21
CA ILE A 46 -1.92 -5.07 -10.66
C ILE A 46 -0.95 -5.98 -9.91
N LEU A 47 0.32 -5.58 -9.80
CA LEU A 47 1.34 -6.34 -9.06
C LEU A 47 0.96 -6.48 -7.57
N TYR A 48 0.52 -5.39 -6.94
CA TYR A 48 -0.03 -5.45 -5.59
C TYR A 48 -1.21 -6.40 -5.50
N SER A 49 -2.17 -6.36 -6.44
CA SER A 49 -3.36 -7.21 -6.40
C SER A 49 -3.00 -8.70 -6.46
N LEU A 50 -2.02 -9.07 -7.28
CA LEU A 50 -1.53 -10.45 -7.38
C LEU A 50 -0.79 -10.87 -6.10
N CYS A 51 0.09 -10.01 -5.58
CA CYS A 51 0.78 -10.28 -4.33
C CYS A 51 -0.20 -10.43 -3.16
N ALA A 52 -1.20 -9.55 -3.07
CA ALA A 52 -2.17 -9.53 -1.98
C ALA A 52 -3.21 -10.66 -2.06
N SER A 53 -3.46 -11.25 -3.23
CA SER A 53 -4.31 -12.44 -3.35
C SER A 53 -3.61 -13.68 -2.79
N ASP A 54 -2.29 -13.74 -2.93
CA ASP A 54 -1.48 -14.90 -2.54
C ASP A 54 -0.99 -14.82 -1.08
N ALA A 55 -1.09 -13.64 -0.46
CA ALA A 55 -0.65 -13.41 0.92
C ALA A 55 -1.48 -14.18 1.96
N GLN A 56 -0.85 -15.13 2.65
CA GLN A 56 -1.49 -15.96 3.68
C GLN A 56 -1.37 -15.34 5.06
N SER A 57 -0.32 -14.55 5.30
CA SER A 57 -0.06 -13.87 6.57
C SER A 57 -0.21 -12.35 6.48
N LEU A 58 -0.33 -11.69 7.64
CA LEU A 58 -0.25 -10.22 7.72
C LEU A 58 1.09 -9.68 7.23
N VAL A 59 2.17 -10.40 7.52
CA VAL A 59 3.53 -10.00 7.15
C VAL A 59 3.71 -10.02 5.63
N GLU A 60 3.22 -11.05 4.96
CA GLU A 60 3.23 -11.12 3.49
C GLU A 60 2.38 -10.01 2.88
N LEU A 61 1.17 -9.78 3.40
CA LEU A 61 0.32 -8.68 2.93
C LEU A 61 1.02 -7.32 3.11
N ALA A 62 1.67 -7.10 4.26
CA ALA A 62 2.41 -5.87 4.52
C ALA A 62 3.56 -5.69 3.52
N LYS A 63 4.31 -6.75 3.19
CA LYS A 63 5.35 -6.71 2.16
C LYS A 63 4.79 -6.29 0.79
N CYS A 64 3.61 -6.78 0.41
CA CYS A 64 2.94 -6.34 -0.82
C CYS A 64 2.59 -4.83 -0.79
N VAL A 65 2.26 -4.27 0.37
CA VAL A 65 1.97 -2.83 0.50
C VAL A 65 3.26 -2.01 0.47
N VAL A 66 4.37 -2.53 1.02
CA VAL A 66 5.68 -1.84 1.00
C VAL A 66 6.12 -1.55 -0.43
N THR A 67 5.91 -2.45 -1.38
CA THR A 67 6.30 -2.19 -2.78
C THR A 67 5.58 -0.98 -3.38
N LEU A 68 4.30 -0.75 -3.01
CA LEU A 68 3.57 0.46 -3.42
C LEU A 68 4.11 1.73 -2.73
N LEU A 69 4.54 1.62 -1.47
CA LEU A 69 5.13 2.75 -0.74
C LEU A 69 6.49 3.15 -1.35
N ASP A 70 7.31 2.16 -1.67
CA ASP A 70 8.62 2.37 -2.31
C ASP A 70 8.44 3.05 -3.68
N GLU A 71 7.41 2.65 -4.43
CA GLU A 71 7.12 3.26 -5.73
C GLU A 71 6.60 4.69 -5.59
N ARG A 72 5.74 4.97 -4.61
CA ARG A 72 5.34 6.35 -4.29
C ARG A 72 6.56 7.22 -4.04
N ASP A 73 7.51 6.73 -3.24
CA ASP A 73 8.71 7.49 -2.91
C ASP A 73 9.59 7.73 -4.12
N ARG A 74 9.69 6.74 -5.02
CA ARG A 74 10.37 6.87 -6.31
C ARG A 74 9.71 7.94 -7.20
N GLN A 75 8.38 7.93 -7.31
CA GLN A 75 7.65 8.91 -8.11
C GLN A 75 7.80 10.32 -7.56
N ILE A 76 7.81 10.49 -6.23
CA ILE A 76 8.07 11.78 -5.58
C ILE A 76 9.48 12.27 -5.92
N ALA A 77 10.50 11.43 -5.75
CA ALA A 77 11.89 11.78 -6.05
C ALA A 77 12.08 12.17 -7.53
N MET A 78 11.54 11.38 -8.45
CA MET A 78 11.59 11.66 -9.89
C MET A 78 10.93 13.00 -10.24
N ASN A 79 9.76 13.29 -9.66
CA ASN A 79 9.06 14.55 -9.89
C ASN A 79 9.85 15.75 -9.36
N GLU A 80 10.51 15.62 -8.21
CA GLU A 80 11.39 16.67 -7.69
C GLU A 80 12.59 16.93 -8.60
N GLU A 81 13.24 15.87 -9.10
CA GLU A 81 14.34 15.99 -10.04
C GLU A 81 13.92 16.64 -11.35
N TYR A 82 12.78 16.24 -11.91
CA TYR A 82 12.23 16.86 -13.11
C TYR A 82 11.94 18.36 -12.90
N ARG A 83 11.40 18.74 -11.74
CA ARG A 83 11.19 20.16 -11.40
C ARG A 83 12.49 20.94 -11.28
N ARG A 84 13.55 20.35 -10.73
CA ARG A 84 14.88 20.98 -10.68
C ARG A 84 15.45 21.18 -12.08
N GLN A 85 15.35 20.16 -12.95
CA GLN A 85 15.80 20.25 -14.34
C GLN A 85 15.06 21.34 -15.12
N LEU A 86 13.74 21.44 -14.97
CA LEU A 86 12.95 22.50 -15.60
C LEU A 86 13.37 23.89 -15.10
N GLN A 87 13.63 24.05 -13.80
CA GLN A 87 14.12 25.31 -13.26
C GLN A 87 15.48 25.67 -13.85
N THR A 88 16.45 24.73 -13.87
CA THR A 88 17.77 24.96 -14.46
C THR A 88 17.70 25.27 -15.96
N GLY A 89 16.86 24.56 -16.71
CA GLY A 89 16.64 24.80 -18.14
C GLY A 89 16.02 26.17 -18.41
N MET A 90 15.03 26.58 -17.60
CA MET A 90 14.42 27.91 -17.68
C MET A 90 15.41 29.03 -17.34
N TYR A 91 16.26 28.85 -16.32
CA TYR A 91 17.33 29.79 -16.02
C TYR A 91 18.31 29.90 -17.19
N SER A 92 18.79 28.77 -17.73
CA SER A 92 19.69 28.77 -18.88
C SER A 92 19.10 29.44 -20.12
N MET A 93 17.79 29.27 -20.34
CA MET A 93 17.09 29.91 -21.46
C MET A 93 16.99 31.43 -21.28
N LYS A 94 16.69 31.92 -20.07
CA LYS A 94 16.68 33.36 -19.76
C LYS A 94 18.05 34.03 -19.99
N TYR A 95 19.14 33.34 -19.66
CA TYR A 95 20.50 33.82 -19.94
C TYR A 95 20.78 33.93 -21.45
N LEU A 96 20.24 33.01 -22.26
CA LEU A 96 20.42 33.03 -23.72
C LEU A 96 19.53 34.07 -24.42
N THR A 97 18.36 34.39 -23.87
CA THR A 97 17.44 35.39 -24.43
C THR A 97 17.65 36.81 -23.89
N GLY A 98 18.65 37.02 -23.02
CA GLY A 98 19.03 38.33 -22.49
C GLY A 98 17.95 39.05 -21.67
N THR A 99 16.95 38.31 -21.17
CA THR A 99 15.83 38.87 -20.41
C THR A 99 16.13 38.68 -18.93
N LEU A 100 16.74 39.70 -18.31
CA LEU A 100 17.01 39.76 -16.86
C LEU A 100 15.73 40.15 -16.10
#